data_AF-A0A7L1E4V6-F1
#
_entry.id   AF-A0A7L1E4V6-F1
#
_cell.length_a   1.000
_cell.length_b   1.000
_cell.length_c   1.000
_cell.angle_alpha   90.00
_cell.angle_beta   90.00
_cell.angle_gamma   90.00
#
_symmetry.space_group_name_H-M   'P 1'
#
loop_
_entity.id
_entity.type
_entity.pdbx_description
1 polymer ?
#
loop_
_entity_poly.entity_id
_entity_poly.type
_entity_poly.pdbx_seq_one_letter_code
_entity_poly.pdbx_strand_id
1 'polypeptide(L)'
;KLQGATYNGASSPFLCASISEEILKAVKDLDYDRYKYVVSVLIVEKANQAMIVASRCLWDVERDTWVSAKCETDTFIALALVMACYYD
;
A
#
# COMPACT_ATOMS: atom_id res chain seq x y z
N LYS A 1 13.52 3.15 2.41
CA LYS A 1 12.94 4.43 1.92
C LYS A 1 12.29 5.26 3.02
N LEU A 2 11.48 4.66 3.90
CA LEU A 2 10.75 5.40 4.95
C LEU A 2 11.52 5.63 6.27
N GLN A 3 12.62 4.89 6.49
CA GLN A 3 13.44 5.05 7.70
C GLN A 3 14.06 6.45 7.75
N GLY A 4 13.79 7.18 8.83
CA GLY A 4 14.26 8.56 9.03
C GLY A 4 13.40 9.65 8.36
N ALA A 5 12.31 9.30 7.68
CA ALA A 5 11.38 10.28 7.13
C ALA A 5 10.47 10.86 8.23
N THR A 6 10.18 12.14 8.13
CA THR A 6 9.24 12.85 9.01
C THR A 6 7.95 13.19 8.27
N TYR A 7 6.80 13.11 8.95
CA TYR A 7 5.52 13.49 8.38
C TYR A 7 5.51 14.95 7.95
N ASN A 8 4.91 15.22 6.79
CA ASN A 8 4.67 16.57 6.30
C ASN A 8 3.44 16.56 5.38
N GLY A 9 2.40 17.31 5.73
CA GLY A 9 1.13 17.30 4.99
C GLY A 9 1.25 17.71 3.51
N ALA A 10 2.25 18.51 3.14
CA ALA A 10 2.46 18.94 1.76
C ALA A 10 3.22 17.90 0.92
N SER A 11 4.20 17.20 1.50
CA SER A 11 5.01 16.21 0.76
C SER A 11 4.49 14.77 0.86
N SER A 12 3.68 14.46 1.88
CA SER A 12 3.13 13.12 2.10
C SER A 12 2.33 12.57 0.91
N PRO A 13 1.49 13.36 0.19
CA PRO A 13 0.80 12.87 -1.01
C PRO A 13 1.76 12.39 -2.11
N PHE A 14 2.86 13.13 -2.35
CA PHE A 14 3.88 12.73 -3.31
C PHE A 14 4.63 11.48 -2.86
N LEU A 15 4.91 11.37 -1.56
CA LEU A 15 5.53 10.18 -0.98
C LEU A 15 4.63 8.94 -1.14
N CYS A 16 3.32 9.08 -0.87
CA CYS A 16 2.34 8.02 -1.11
C CYS A 16 2.33 7.57 -2.58
N ALA A 17 2.28 8.51 -3.52
CA ALA A 17 2.28 8.20 -4.95
C ALA A 17 3.58 7.49 -5.37
N SER A 18 4.73 8.00 -4.95
CA SER A 18 6.04 7.41 -5.27
C SER A 18 6.19 5.99 -4.72
N ILE A 19 5.73 5.72 -3.49
CA ILE A 19 5.78 4.37 -2.91
C ILE A 19 4.80 3.44 -3.61
N SER A 20 3.60 3.94 -3.95
CA SER A 20 2.59 3.14 -4.66
C SER A 20 3.11 2.70 -6.03
N GLU A 21 3.76 3.61 -6.77
CA GLU A 21 4.35 3.32 -8.08
C GLU A 21 5.53 2.34 -7.98
N GLU A 22 6.39 2.50 -6.98
CA GLU A 22 7.52 1.58 -6.74
C GLU A 22 7.04 0.17 -6.40
N ILE A 23 6.03 0.05 -5.53
CA ILE A 23 5.41 -1.24 -5.20
C ILE A 23 4.74 -1.83 -6.44
N LEU A 24 3.97 -1.02 -7.20
CA LEU A 24 3.31 -1.47 -8.42
C LEU A 24 4.32 -2.00 -9.45
N LYS A 25 5.45 -1.32 -9.61
CA LYS A 25 6.53 -1.78 -10.47
C LYS A 25 7.11 -3.10 -9.96
N ALA A 26 7.44 -3.17 -8.67
CA ALA A 26 8.02 -4.38 -8.07
C ALA A 26 7.11 -5.61 -8.21
N VAL A 27 5.80 -5.47 -8.02
CA VAL A 27 4.87 -6.60 -8.18
C VAL A 27 4.63 -6.98 -9.64
N LYS A 28 4.73 -6.03 -10.58
CA LYS A 28 4.71 -6.32 -12.02
C LYS A 28 5.97 -7.06 -12.46
N ASP A 29 7.13 -6.72 -11.88
CA ASP A 29 8.41 -7.36 -12.18
C ASP A 29 8.47 -8.83 -11.70
N LEU A 30 7.52 -9.30 -10.88
CA LEU A 30 7.36 -10.71 -10.53
C LEU A 30 6.79 -11.56 -11.68
N ASP A 31 6.25 -10.92 -12.71
CA ASP A 31 5.83 -11.54 -13.98
C ASP A 31 4.80 -12.69 -13.82
N TYR A 32 3.89 -12.57 -12.84
CA TYR A 32 2.76 -13.49 -12.75
C TYR A 32 1.76 -13.22 -13.88
N ASP A 33 1.50 -14.25 -14.68
CA ASP A 33 0.65 -14.15 -15.85
C ASP A 33 -0.80 -13.78 -15.49
N ARG A 34 -1.40 -12.92 -16.32
CA ARG A 34 -2.80 -12.49 -16.25
C ARG A 34 -3.26 -11.82 -14.95
N TYR A 35 -2.38 -11.26 -14.13
CA TYR A 35 -2.80 -10.48 -12.96
C TYR A 35 -2.89 -8.98 -13.23
N LYS A 36 -3.99 -8.37 -12.76
CA LYS A 36 -4.12 -6.93 -12.57
C LYS A 36 -3.83 -6.59 -11.11
N TYR A 37 -3.01 -5.57 -10.90
CA TYR A 37 -2.61 -5.14 -9.56
C TYR A 37 -3.22 -3.79 -9.22
N VAL A 38 -3.76 -3.70 -8.01
CA VAL A 38 -4.14 -2.44 -7.36
C VAL A 38 -3.24 -2.25 -6.14
N VAL A 39 -2.58 -1.10 -6.07
CA VAL A 39 -1.73 -0.73 -4.94
C VAL A 39 -2.32 0.51 -4.28
N SER A 40 -2.53 0.44 -2.98
CA SER A 40 -2.95 1.55 -2.15
C SER A 40 -1.94 1.78 -1.02
N VAL A 41 -1.50 3.03 -0.86
CA VAL A 41 -0.61 3.44 0.23
C VAL A 41 -1.30 4.53 1.03
N LEU A 42 -1.37 4.31 2.34
CA LEU A 42 -1.90 5.23 3.32
C LEU A 42 -0.77 5.68 4.25
N ILE A 43 -0.52 6.99 4.34
CA ILE A 43 0.38 7.59 5.31
C ILE A 43 -0.44 8.45 6.27
N VAL A 44 -0.28 8.22 7.57
CA VAL A 44 -1.03 8.92 8.63
C VAL A 44 -0.06 9.39 9.71
N GLU A 45 -0.10 10.69 10.01
CA GLU A 45 0.65 11.31 11.10
C GLU A 45 0.34 10.64 12.45
N LYS A 46 1.33 10.53 13.33
CA LYS A 46 1.13 10.13 14.72
C LYS A 46 0.79 11.36 15.56
N ALA A 47 -0.49 11.55 15.85
CA ALA A 47 -1.05 12.64 16.63
C ALA A 47 -1.81 12.12 17.88
N ASN A 48 -1.37 10.99 18.45
CA ASN A 48 -2.01 10.31 19.60
C ASN A 48 -3.48 9.91 19.36
N GLN A 49 -3.81 9.53 18.13
CA GLN A 49 -5.13 9.07 17.74
C GLN A 49 -5.18 7.54 17.57
N ALA A 50 -6.37 6.97 17.73
CA ALA A 50 -6.65 5.60 17.32
C ALA A 50 -7.02 5.56 15.83
N MET A 51 -6.63 4.49 15.13
CA MET A 51 -6.98 4.28 13.73
C MET A 51 -7.30 2.82 13.48
N ILE A 52 -8.40 2.57 12.76
CA ILE A 52 -8.76 1.25 12.24
C ILE A 52 -8.85 1.38 10.72
N VAL A 53 -8.14 0.49 10.01
CA VAL A 53 -8.19 0.39 8.55
C VAL A 53 -8.68 -1.00 8.23
N ALA A 54 -9.72 -1.09 7.41
CA ALA A 54 -10.31 -2.34 6.96
C ALA A 54 -10.64 -2.26 5.48
N SER A 55 -10.53 -3.40 4.81
CA SER A 55 -10.86 -3.59 3.40
C SER A 55 -11.86 -4.73 3.25
N ARG A 56 -12.75 -4.61 2.26
CA ARG A 56 -13.69 -5.67 1.87
C ARG A 56 -13.64 -5.81 0.35
N CYS A 57 -13.76 -7.03 -0.14
CA CYS A 57 -13.55 -7.36 -1.54
C CYS A 57 -14.66 -8.28 -2.04
N LEU A 58 -14.96 -8.18 -3.33
CA LEU A 58 -15.82 -9.12 -4.05
C LEU A 58 -15.00 -9.66 -5.22
N TRP A 59 -14.57 -10.91 -5.13
CA TRP A 59 -13.57 -11.50 -6.03
C TRP A 59 -13.61 -13.03 -5.98
N ASP A 60 -12.86 -13.72 -6.85
CA ASP A 60 -12.69 -15.17 -6.85
C ASP A 60 -11.69 -15.59 -5.75
N VAL A 61 -12.14 -16.40 -4.78
CA VAL A 61 -11.30 -16.81 -3.64
C VAL A 61 -10.15 -17.75 -4.01
N GLU A 62 -10.22 -18.41 -5.17
CA GLU A 62 -9.16 -19.32 -5.62
C GLU A 62 -8.07 -18.60 -6.41
N ARG A 63 -8.39 -17.45 -7.01
CA ARG A 63 -7.51 -16.75 -7.96
C ARG A 63 -7.10 -15.36 -7.52
N ASP A 64 -7.96 -14.67 -6.77
CA ASP A 64 -7.71 -13.30 -6.35
C ASP A 64 -7.16 -13.29 -4.92
N THR A 65 -6.19 -12.42 -4.67
CA THR A 65 -5.54 -12.35 -3.36
C THR A 65 -5.08 -10.94 -3.01
N TRP A 66 -4.63 -10.77 -1.78
CA TRP A 66 -4.10 -9.52 -1.28
C TRP A 66 -2.98 -9.74 -0.27
N VAL A 67 -2.17 -8.71 -0.10
CA VAL A 67 -1.17 -8.63 0.96
C VAL A 67 -1.10 -7.20 1.48
N SER A 68 -0.87 -7.05 2.78
CA SER A 68 -0.63 -5.74 3.39
C SER A 68 0.69 -5.71 4.16
N ALA A 69 1.34 -4.57 4.16
CA ALA A 69 2.52 -4.31 4.97
C ALA A 69 2.37 -3.00 5.75
N LYS A 70 2.80 -3.02 7.02
CA LYS A 70 2.85 -1.84 7.88
C LYS A 70 4.31 -1.44 8.11
N CYS A 71 4.61 -0.16 7.95
CA CYS A 71 5.86 0.45 8.38
C CYS A 71 5.53 1.60 9.34
N GLU A 72 6.29 1.71 10.42
CA GLU A 72 6.05 2.68 11.47
C GLU A 72 7.32 3.51 11.68
N THR A 73 7.18 4.82 11.66
CA THR A 73 8.26 5.78 11.93
C THR A 73 7.97 6.53 13.23
N ASP A 74 8.85 7.46 13.61
CA ASP A 74 8.64 8.28 14.81
C ASP A 74 7.43 9.21 14.67
N THR A 75 7.07 9.62 13.44
CA THR A 75 6.07 10.67 13.20
C THR A 75 4.87 10.25 12.36
N PHE A 76 4.90 9.08 11.72
CA PHE A 76 3.74 8.56 10.97
C PHE A 76 3.74 7.03 10.91
N ILE A 77 2.59 6.50 10.48
CA ILE A 77 2.41 5.10 10.10
C ILE A 77 2.15 5.08 8.59
N ALA A 78 2.84 4.20 7.88
CA ALA A 78 2.58 3.88 6.48
C ALA A 78 2.01 2.47 6.36
N LEU A 79 0.90 2.33 5.64
CA LEU A 79 0.25 1.07 5.33
C LEU A 79 0.20 0.92 3.82
N ALA A 80 0.75 -0.19 3.30
CA ALA A 80 0.62 -0.56 1.91
C ALA A 80 -0.32 -1.77 1.80
N LEU A 81 -1.25 -1.70 0.85
CA LEU A 81 -2.15 -2.79 0.47
C LEU A 81 -1.94 -3.05 -1.02
N VAL A 82 -1.65 -4.31 -1.36
CA VAL A 82 -1.63 -4.79 -2.73
C VAL A 82 -2.76 -5.79 -2.90
N MET A 83 -3.56 -5.61 -3.94
CA MET A 83 -4.61 -6.53 -4.36
C MET A 83 -4.23 -7.04 -5.76
N ALA A 84 -4.25 -8.35 -5.95
CA ALA A 84 -3.99 -9.01 -7.20
C ALA A 84 -5.28 -9.70 -7.66
N CYS A 85 -5.80 -9.27 -8.80
CA CYS A 85 -6.99 -9.83 -9.40
C CYS A 85 -6.64 -10.51 -10.72
N TYR A 86 -6.96 -11.79 -10.85
CA TYR A 86 -6.74 -12.55 -12.05
C TYR A 86 -7.70 -12.09 -13.16
N TYR A 87 -7.14 -11.85 -14.33
CA TYR A 87 -7.85 -11.39 -15.52
C TYR A 87 -8.15 -12.59 -16.42
N ASP A 88 -9.36 -13.11 -16.30
CA ASP A 88 -9.92 -14.13 -17.19
C ASP A 88 -10.37 -13.58 -18.55
#